data_AF-A0AAW8F4J5-F1
#
_entry.id   AF-A0AAW8F4J5-F1
#
_cell.length_a   1.000
_cell.length_b   1.000
_cell.length_c   1.000
_cell.angle_alpha   90.00
_cell.angle_beta   90.00
_cell.angle_gamma   90.00
#
_symmetry.space_group_name_H-M   'P 1'
#
loop_
_entity.id
_entity.type
_entity.pdbx_description
1 polymer ?
#
loop_
_entity_poly.entity_id
_entity_poly.type
_entity_poly.pdbx_seq_one_letter_code
_entity_poly.pdbx_strand_id
1 'polypeptide(L)'
;MNRSWKAAVTVGLMVAATILIAPLPGHTSPASVSAERALTYDSTRREKRDFSPDERILYAILVRVSDTPAELEVSWKVNNNSRTIYSHRQKHNFQPGYHAIYSPSAVPSDSAGLYVNSVTIKFGTQTINRQSSFTVAAGRVCMFYAPASVISEEVGHVGWAFRQTTGDRWEFGGTEYIRAQDNWIKTGTWRDVLTSFKSPPVKASRYTTYRCLDWPKAWMDPVAADKTARAASSRPYTLTIDNCLTRSVEVFNAYGLSLPPGELEYPRHYFESLSRTTEGVNAPTKWSPLQRLR
;
A
#
# COMPACT_ATOMS: atom_id res chain seq x y z
N MET A 1 -54.79 95.96 23.76
CA MET A 1 -54.35 94.80 22.95
C MET A 1 -52.91 95.04 22.49
N ASN A 2 -52.12 93.97 22.40
CA ASN A 2 -50.71 93.87 21.97
C ASN A 2 -49.63 94.21 23.01
N ARG A 3 -49.24 93.16 23.76
CA ARG A 3 -48.00 93.06 24.54
C ARG A 3 -46.79 92.87 23.61
N SER A 4 -45.80 93.76 23.77
CA SER A 4 -44.47 93.67 23.18
C SER A 4 -43.61 92.67 23.95
N TRP A 5 -43.05 91.68 23.27
CA TRP A 5 -42.05 90.75 23.82
C TRP A 5 -40.64 91.26 23.51
N LYS A 6 -39.83 91.50 24.54
CA LYS A 6 -38.38 91.73 24.42
C LYS A 6 -37.65 90.39 24.60
N ALA A 7 -36.85 90.01 23.62
CA ALA A 7 -36.00 88.82 23.65
C ALA A 7 -34.75 89.09 24.52
N ALA A 8 -34.42 88.15 25.38
CA ALA A 8 -33.13 88.08 26.07
C ALA A 8 -32.22 87.13 25.29
N VAL A 9 -31.05 87.63 24.88
CA VAL A 9 -30.00 86.85 24.22
C VAL A 9 -29.09 86.27 25.30
N THR A 10 -29.05 84.94 25.41
CA THR A 10 -28.11 84.22 26.28
C THR A 10 -26.90 83.81 25.45
N VAL A 11 -25.73 84.37 25.77
CA VAL A 11 -24.44 83.96 25.19
C VAL A 11 -23.96 82.72 25.92
N GLY A 12 -24.07 81.56 25.27
CA GLY A 12 -23.56 80.28 25.76
C GLY A 12 -22.07 80.12 25.45
N LEU A 13 -21.26 80.01 26.50
CA LEU A 13 -19.84 79.66 26.43
C LEU A 13 -19.70 78.18 26.01
N MET A 14 -19.22 77.90 24.78
CA MET A 14 -18.85 76.55 24.37
C MET A 14 -17.50 76.17 24.96
N VAL A 15 -17.50 75.26 25.93
CA VAL A 15 -16.30 74.54 26.38
C VAL A 15 -16.16 73.30 25.51
N ALA A 16 -15.15 73.28 24.63
CA ALA A 16 -14.79 72.10 23.87
C ALA A 16 -14.12 71.09 24.81
N ALA A 17 -14.87 70.06 25.23
CA ALA A 17 -14.32 68.92 25.97
C ALA A 17 -13.62 67.98 24.99
N THR A 18 -12.30 67.98 24.97
CA THR A 18 -11.48 66.98 24.27
C THR A 18 -11.63 65.64 25.00
N ILE A 19 -12.50 64.76 24.51
CA ILE A 19 -12.60 63.38 25.00
C ILE A 19 -11.37 62.61 24.49
N LEU A 20 -10.41 62.35 25.38
CA LEU A 20 -9.36 61.36 25.15
C LEU A 20 -10.01 59.96 25.13
N ILE A 21 -10.25 59.43 23.93
CA ILE A 21 -10.61 58.02 23.75
C ILE A 21 -9.32 57.22 23.93
N ALA A 22 -9.12 56.63 25.11
CA ALA A 22 -8.07 55.64 25.30
C ALA A 22 -8.36 54.45 24.36
N PRO A 23 -7.39 53.95 23.57
CA PRO A 23 -7.58 52.77 22.75
C PRO A 23 -7.97 51.61 23.68
N LEU A 24 -9.13 51.00 23.41
CA LEU A 24 -9.56 49.79 24.10
C LEU A 24 -8.43 48.75 24.01
N PRO A 25 -8.09 48.05 25.12
CA PRO A 25 -7.10 47.00 25.08
C PRO A 25 -7.52 45.99 24.01
N GLY A 26 -6.73 45.91 22.95
CA GLY A 26 -7.01 45.00 21.83
C GLY A 26 -7.03 43.58 22.36
N HIS A 27 -8.22 42.97 22.40
CA HIS A 27 -8.36 41.55 22.70
C HIS A 27 -7.70 40.76 21.57
N THR A 28 -6.43 40.42 21.74
CA THR A 28 -5.75 39.44 20.89
C THR A 28 -6.43 38.11 21.15
N SER A 29 -7.16 37.61 20.14
CA SER A 29 -7.71 36.26 20.20
C SER A 29 -6.55 35.28 20.31
N PRO A 30 -6.61 34.28 21.21
CA PRO A 30 -5.56 33.28 21.32
C PRO A 30 -5.41 32.56 19.98
N ALA A 31 -4.17 32.23 19.59
CA ALA A 31 -3.93 31.39 18.42
C ALA A 31 -4.75 30.11 18.52
N SER A 32 -5.31 29.70 17.38
CA SER A 32 -5.99 28.44 17.20
C SER A 32 -5.33 27.68 16.06
N VAL A 33 -5.25 26.38 16.22
CA VAL A 33 -4.62 25.48 15.26
C VAL A 33 -5.63 24.43 14.87
N SER A 34 -5.77 24.18 13.58
CA SER A 34 -6.55 23.06 13.05
C SER A 34 -5.69 22.24 12.09
N ALA A 35 -6.01 20.96 11.98
CA ALA A 35 -5.35 20.04 11.05
C ALA A 35 -6.41 19.28 10.26
N GLU A 36 -6.21 19.17 8.94
CA GLU A 36 -7.16 18.47 8.07
C GLU A 36 -6.98 16.96 8.20
N ARG A 37 -5.97 16.40 7.52
CA ARG A 37 -5.69 14.96 7.48
C ARG A 37 -4.21 14.67 7.35
N ALA A 38 -3.79 13.55 7.94
CA ALA A 38 -2.48 12.98 7.65
C ALA A 38 -2.46 12.46 6.20
N LEU A 39 -1.32 12.59 5.55
CA LEU A 39 -1.13 12.29 4.14
C LEU A 39 0.15 11.49 3.94
N THR A 40 0.17 10.74 2.84
CA THR A 40 1.32 10.02 2.34
C THR A 40 1.55 10.41 0.88
N TYR A 41 2.80 10.66 0.54
CA TYR A 41 3.25 11.13 -0.77
C TYR A 41 4.37 10.24 -1.29
N ASP A 42 4.47 10.09 -2.61
CA ASP A 42 5.65 9.51 -3.25
C ASP A 42 6.83 10.51 -3.28
N SER A 43 7.98 10.08 -3.82
CA SER A 43 9.17 10.93 -3.97
C SER A 43 8.96 12.15 -4.88
N THR A 44 7.91 12.15 -5.69
CA THR A 44 7.52 13.27 -6.57
C THR A 44 6.49 14.20 -5.94
N ARG A 45 6.16 13.98 -4.66
CA ARG A 45 5.14 14.74 -3.91
C ARG A 45 3.73 14.61 -4.49
N ARG A 46 3.42 13.46 -5.11
CA ARG A 46 2.03 13.11 -5.44
C ARG A 46 1.41 12.31 -4.31
N GLU A 47 0.21 12.69 -3.89
CA GLU A 47 -0.50 11.96 -2.84
C GLU A 47 -0.76 10.54 -3.32
N LYS A 48 -0.40 9.56 -2.50
CA LYS A 48 -0.53 8.15 -2.83
C LYS A 48 -0.88 7.36 -1.58
N ARG A 49 -1.69 6.33 -1.72
CA ARG A 49 -2.06 5.42 -0.62
C ARG A 49 -1.59 3.99 -0.84
N ASP A 50 -1.03 3.67 -2.02
CA ASP A 50 -0.57 2.34 -2.37
C ASP A 50 0.87 2.42 -2.87
N PHE A 51 1.82 1.96 -2.07
CA PHE A 51 3.25 2.09 -2.34
C PHE A 51 3.86 0.77 -2.77
N SER A 52 4.93 0.86 -3.54
CA SER A 52 5.79 -0.30 -3.77
C SER A 52 6.82 -0.44 -2.66
N PRO A 53 7.26 -1.65 -2.26
CA PRO A 53 8.25 -1.83 -1.20
C PRO A 53 9.52 -0.95 -1.30
N ASP A 54 10.05 -0.72 -2.49
CA ASP A 54 11.25 0.13 -2.65
C ASP A 54 10.91 1.63 -2.85
N GLU A 55 9.63 1.97 -2.85
CA GLU A 55 9.17 3.34 -3.02
C GLU A 55 9.41 4.13 -1.74
N ARG A 56 9.90 5.36 -1.90
CA ARG A 56 10.13 6.27 -0.79
C ARG A 56 8.82 6.96 -0.42
N ILE A 57 8.41 6.83 0.85
CA ILE A 57 7.17 7.41 1.36
C ILE A 57 7.48 8.68 2.15
N LEU A 58 6.91 9.80 1.73
CA LEU A 58 6.92 11.06 2.47
C LEU A 58 5.63 11.18 3.27
N TYR A 59 5.74 11.39 4.58
CA TYR A 59 4.58 11.63 5.44
C TYR A 59 4.33 13.13 5.57
N ALA A 60 3.07 13.55 5.55
CA ALA A 60 2.74 14.96 5.66
C ALA A 60 1.44 15.19 6.45
N ILE A 61 1.26 16.44 6.88
CA ILE A 61 0.04 16.93 7.53
C ILE A 61 -0.22 18.36 7.06
N LEU A 62 -1.47 18.65 6.70
CA LEU A 62 -1.91 20.02 6.39
C LEU A 62 -2.47 20.66 7.66
N VAL A 63 -1.91 21.80 8.04
CA VAL A 63 -2.31 22.57 9.21
C VAL A 63 -2.71 23.98 8.81
N ARG A 64 -3.66 24.55 9.56
CA ARG A 64 -4.02 25.96 9.50
C ARG A 64 -3.79 26.60 10.86
N VAL A 65 -3.00 27.66 10.86
CA VAL A 65 -2.72 28.51 12.02
C VAL A 65 -3.54 29.80 11.87
N SER A 66 -4.26 30.20 12.91
CA SER A 66 -5.07 31.43 12.89
C SER A 66 -4.23 32.68 13.13
N ASP A 67 -4.86 33.74 13.62
CA ASP A 67 -4.44 35.15 13.56
C ASP A 67 -3.11 35.51 14.26
N THR A 68 -2.49 34.58 15.01
CA THR A 68 -1.20 34.81 15.66
C THR A 68 -0.23 33.66 15.40
N PRO A 69 1.10 33.94 15.33
CA PRO A 69 2.11 32.90 15.16
C PRO A 69 2.05 31.82 16.25
N ALA A 70 2.36 30.58 15.88
CA ALA A 70 2.26 29.44 16.77
C ALA A 70 3.49 28.52 16.67
N GLU A 71 4.01 28.09 17.82
CA GLU A 71 4.96 26.96 17.90
C GLU A 71 4.17 25.65 17.97
N LEU A 72 4.39 24.76 17.01
CA LEU A 72 3.79 23.44 16.95
C LEU A 72 4.85 22.36 17.16
N GLU A 73 4.60 21.40 18.05
CA GLU A 73 5.36 20.14 18.10
C GLU A 73 4.57 19.08 17.33
N VAL A 74 5.15 18.57 16.24
CA VAL A 74 4.52 17.55 15.40
C VAL A 74 5.28 16.23 15.55
N SER A 75 4.56 15.16 15.82
CA SER A 75 5.08 13.80 15.94
C SER A 75 4.42 12.89 14.92
N TRP A 76 5.21 12.13 14.16
CA TRP A 76 4.77 11.07 13.27
C TRP A 76 5.07 9.73 13.91
N LYS A 77 4.12 8.81 13.83
CA LYS A 77 4.30 7.41 14.19
C LYS A 77 3.61 6.54 13.15
N VAL A 78 4.39 5.72 12.46
CA VAL A 78 3.88 4.82 11.43
C VAL A 78 4.04 3.39 11.92
N ASN A 79 2.92 2.68 11.98
CA ASN A 79 2.87 1.31 12.47
C ASN A 79 2.30 0.40 11.38
N ASN A 80 2.77 -0.84 11.35
CA ASN A 80 1.97 -1.97 10.88
C ASN A 80 1.57 -2.83 12.08
N ASN A 81 0.71 -3.84 11.87
CA ASN A 81 0.17 -4.70 12.93
C ASN A 81 1.23 -5.43 13.78
N SER A 82 2.52 -5.39 13.42
CA SER A 82 3.60 -6.07 14.13
C SER A 82 4.63 -5.13 14.75
N ARG A 83 4.80 -3.88 14.26
CA ARG A 83 5.82 -2.95 14.77
C ARG A 83 5.62 -1.49 14.34
N THR A 84 6.30 -0.59 15.03
CA THR A 84 6.55 0.78 14.56
C THR A 84 7.69 0.78 13.53
N ILE A 85 7.43 1.25 12.32
CA ILE A 85 8.44 1.34 11.25
C ILE A 85 9.06 2.74 11.13
N TYR A 86 8.37 3.75 11.64
CA TYR A 86 8.87 5.12 11.64
C TYR A 86 8.33 5.88 12.84
N SER A 87 9.20 6.64 13.49
CA SER A 87 8.84 7.57 14.54
C SER A 87 9.73 8.80 14.43
N HIS A 88 9.12 9.97 14.42
CA HIS A 88 9.87 11.22 14.38
C HIS A 88 9.09 12.34 15.06
N ARG A 89 9.81 13.31 15.62
CA ARG A 89 9.24 14.50 16.26
C ARG A 89 10.06 15.72 15.88
N GLN A 90 9.37 16.81 15.54
CA GLN A 90 9.98 18.10 15.23
C GLN A 90 9.10 19.25 15.73
N LYS A 91 9.73 20.37 16.05
CA LYS A 91 9.07 21.63 16.39
C LYS A 91 9.17 22.60 15.23
N HIS A 92 8.13 23.40 15.02
CA HIS A 92 8.05 24.40 13.97
C HIS A 92 7.38 25.66 14.47
N ASN A 93 7.87 26.82 14.02
CA ASN A 93 7.23 28.11 14.23
C ASN A 93 6.52 28.52 12.95
N PHE A 94 5.21 28.70 13.01
CA PHE A 94 4.40 29.06 11.86
C PHE A 94 3.80 30.45 12.01
N GLN A 95 3.76 31.18 10.91
CA GLN A 95 2.94 32.38 10.76
C GLN A 95 1.47 32.00 10.51
N PRO A 96 0.51 32.92 10.70
CA PRO A 96 -0.88 32.72 10.28
C PRO A 96 -1.00 32.23 8.84
N GLY A 97 -1.85 31.23 8.58
CA GLY A 97 -2.08 30.68 7.24
C GLY A 97 -2.11 29.15 7.16
N TYR A 98 -2.08 28.63 5.93
CA TYR A 98 -2.03 27.20 5.64
C TYR A 98 -0.59 26.73 5.42
N HIS A 99 -0.24 25.62 6.05
CA HIS A 99 1.11 25.04 5.97
C HIS A 99 1.04 23.54 5.74
N ALA A 100 1.94 23.04 4.89
CA ALA A 100 2.19 21.62 4.73
C ALA A 100 3.47 21.25 5.47
N ILE A 101 3.37 20.35 6.45
CA ILE A 101 4.51 19.90 7.25
C ILE A 101 4.85 18.49 6.81
N TYR A 102 6.09 18.28 6.39
CA TYR A 102 6.60 17.00 5.91
C TYR A 102 7.49 16.35 6.97
N SER A 103 7.52 15.01 7.01
CA SER A 103 8.55 14.28 7.74
C SER A 103 9.94 14.61 7.15
N PRO A 104 11.01 14.66 7.97
CA PRO A 104 12.35 15.01 7.50
C PRO A 104 12.95 13.98 6.54
N SER A 105 12.46 12.75 6.58
CA SER A 105 12.95 11.66 5.75
C SER A 105 11.80 11.00 5.04
N ALA A 106 12.07 10.61 3.79
CA ALA A 106 11.27 9.62 3.11
C ALA A 106 11.67 8.24 3.60
N VAL A 107 10.71 7.44 4.04
CA VAL A 107 10.94 6.10 4.58
C VAL A 107 10.73 5.07 3.48
N PRO A 108 11.72 4.21 3.19
CA PRO A 108 11.51 3.05 2.32
C PRO A 108 10.51 2.10 2.97
N SER A 109 9.60 1.54 2.19
CA SER A 109 8.67 0.54 2.71
C SER A 109 9.29 -0.86 2.74
N ASP A 110 9.99 -1.17 3.82
CA ASP A 110 10.71 -2.45 3.98
C ASP A 110 9.83 -3.71 4.08
N SER A 111 8.51 -3.55 4.15
CA SER A 111 7.56 -4.64 4.35
C SER A 111 6.22 -4.37 3.67
N ALA A 112 5.57 -5.43 3.19
CA ALA A 112 4.24 -5.35 2.60
C ALA A 112 3.15 -5.35 3.68
N GLY A 113 2.01 -4.74 3.37
CA GLY A 113 0.83 -4.76 4.24
C GLY A 113 0.16 -3.40 4.41
N LEU A 114 -0.78 -3.34 5.35
CA LEU A 114 -1.46 -2.11 5.73
C LEU A 114 -0.67 -1.38 6.83
N TYR A 115 -0.48 -0.09 6.64
CA TYR A 115 0.19 0.80 7.58
C TYR A 115 -0.77 1.90 8.03
N VAL A 116 -0.57 2.36 9.26
CA VAL A 116 -1.26 3.51 9.84
C VAL A 116 -0.22 4.58 10.15
N ASN A 117 -0.28 5.70 9.43
CA ASN A 117 0.46 6.92 9.74
C ASN A 117 -0.36 7.77 10.72
N SER A 118 0.07 7.80 11.98
CA SER A 118 -0.49 8.64 13.04
C SER A 118 0.35 9.91 13.21
N VAL A 119 -0.31 11.07 13.15
CA VAL A 119 0.30 12.37 13.36
C VAL A 119 -0.33 13.01 14.58
N THR A 120 0.49 13.39 15.55
CA THR A 120 0.10 14.12 16.76
C THR A 120 0.71 15.51 16.70
N ILE A 121 -0.13 16.55 16.77
CA ILE A 121 0.28 17.95 16.85
C ILE A 121 -0.02 18.44 18.26
N LYS A 122 0.97 19.03 18.93
CA LYS A 122 0.80 19.73 20.21
C LYS A 122 0.98 21.22 20.01
N PHE A 123 0.06 22.00 20.57
CA PHE A 123 0.05 23.45 20.57
C PHE A 123 -0.49 23.96 21.91
N GLY A 124 0.37 24.56 22.75
CA GLY A 124 0.00 24.88 24.12
C GLY A 124 -0.50 23.64 24.87
N THR A 125 -1.74 23.70 25.39
CA THR A 125 -2.42 22.56 26.04
C THR A 125 -3.23 21.69 25.07
N GLN A 126 -3.36 22.11 23.81
CA GLN A 126 -4.14 21.39 22.79
C GLN A 126 -3.31 20.26 22.17
N THR A 127 -3.95 19.12 21.97
CA THR A 127 -3.40 17.98 21.23
C THR A 127 -4.36 17.60 20.12
N ILE A 128 -3.88 17.61 18.87
CA ILE A 128 -4.63 17.23 17.68
C ILE A 128 -4.05 15.94 17.15
N ASN A 129 -4.88 14.90 17.03
CA ASN A 129 -4.49 13.62 16.45
C ASN A 129 -5.12 13.46 15.08
N ARG A 130 -4.32 13.06 14.09
CA ARG A 130 -4.77 12.71 12.74
C ARG A 130 -4.14 11.39 12.34
N GLN A 131 -4.86 10.64 11.53
CA GLN A 131 -4.39 9.35 11.05
C GLN A 131 -4.73 9.21 9.58
N SER A 132 -3.90 8.43 8.88
CA SER A 132 -4.15 7.97 7.53
C SER A 132 -3.64 6.55 7.40
N SER A 133 -4.24 5.80 6.49
CA SER A 133 -3.81 4.46 6.16
C SER A 133 -3.26 4.43 4.75
N PHE A 134 -2.20 3.64 4.56
CA PHE A 134 -1.64 3.35 3.26
C PHE A 134 -1.25 1.87 3.20
N THR A 135 -1.21 1.31 2.01
CA THR A 135 -0.74 -0.03 1.77
C THR A 135 0.63 0.01 1.14
N VAL A 136 1.44 -0.98 1.46
CA VAL A 136 2.64 -1.32 0.72
C VAL A 136 2.36 -2.66 0.05
N ALA A 137 2.46 -2.69 -1.27
CA ALA A 137 2.10 -3.86 -2.05
C ALA A 137 2.97 -5.08 -1.69
N ALA A 138 2.29 -6.19 -1.40
CA ALA A 138 2.85 -7.51 -1.51
C ALA A 138 2.91 -7.87 -3.00
N GLY A 139 3.98 -8.53 -3.43
CA GLY A 139 3.81 -9.40 -4.59
C GLY A 139 3.12 -10.68 -4.17
N ARG A 140 2.86 -11.53 -5.14
CA ARG A 140 1.98 -12.66 -4.94
C ARG A 140 2.36 -13.73 -5.94
N VAL A 141 2.41 -14.97 -5.47
CA VAL A 141 2.44 -16.14 -6.33
C VAL A 141 1.12 -16.87 -6.25
N CYS A 142 0.71 -17.54 -7.32
CA CYS A 142 -0.47 -18.39 -7.33
C CYS A 142 -0.17 -19.67 -8.07
N MET A 143 -0.51 -20.80 -7.45
CA MET A 143 -0.52 -22.10 -8.11
C MET A 143 -1.95 -22.38 -8.59
N PHE A 144 -2.09 -22.68 -9.88
CA PHE A 144 -3.36 -23.07 -10.49
C PHE A 144 -3.38 -24.58 -10.62
N TYR A 145 -4.53 -25.20 -10.36
CA TYR A 145 -4.71 -26.64 -10.36
C TYR A 145 -5.80 -27.07 -11.35
N ALA A 146 -5.49 -28.10 -12.12
CA ALA A 146 -6.40 -28.86 -12.96
C ALA A 146 -6.49 -30.31 -12.42
N PRO A 147 -7.71 -30.87 -12.23
CA PRO A 147 -7.87 -32.23 -11.74
C PRO A 147 -7.33 -33.29 -12.71
N ALA A 148 -7.52 -33.07 -14.00
CA ALA A 148 -7.01 -33.95 -15.04
C ALA A 148 -5.59 -33.54 -15.46
N SER A 149 -4.72 -34.54 -15.59
CA SER A 149 -3.46 -34.44 -16.33
C SER A 149 -3.59 -35.08 -17.70
N VAL A 150 -2.54 -34.96 -18.51
CA VAL A 150 -2.40 -35.66 -19.80
C VAL A 150 -2.34 -37.18 -19.71
N ILE A 151 -2.15 -37.75 -18.52
CA ILE A 151 -1.99 -39.20 -18.31
C ILE A 151 -3.14 -39.78 -17.49
N SER A 152 -3.59 -39.08 -16.44
CA SER A 152 -4.75 -39.49 -15.65
C SER A 152 -5.32 -38.34 -14.80
N GLU A 153 -6.56 -38.53 -14.32
CA GLU A 153 -7.21 -37.65 -13.34
C GLU A 153 -6.61 -37.74 -11.93
N GLU A 154 -5.82 -38.77 -11.64
CA GLU A 154 -5.28 -38.98 -10.28
C GLU A 154 -4.00 -38.16 -10.03
N VAL A 155 -3.22 -37.88 -11.07
CA VAL A 155 -1.96 -37.12 -10.97
C VAL A 155 -2.22 -35.64 -10.79
N GLY A 156 -3.23 -35.11 -11.48
CA GLY A 156 -3.50 -33.67 -11.56
C GLY A 156 -2.44 -32.89 -12.33
N HIS A 157 -2.67 -31.59 -12.49
CA HIS A 157 -1.79 -30.69 -13.20
C HIS A 157 -1.73 -29.33 -12.54
N VAL A 158 -0.57 -28.68 -12.59
CA VAL A 158 -0.39 -27.35 -12.02
C VAL A 158 0.28 -26.38 -12.98
N GLY A 159 -0.11 -25.11 -12.83
CA GLY A 159 0.50 -23.97 -13.48
C GLY A 159 0.80 -22.90 -12.44
N TRP A 160 1.51 -21.88 -12.88
CA TRP A 160 2.05 -20.86 -11.99
C TRP A 160 1.71 -19.46 -12.47
N ALA A 161 1.62 -18.53 -11.52
CA ALA A 161 1.59 -17.11 -11.78
C ALA A 161 2.36 -16.39 -10.67
N PHE A 162 3.07 -15.33 -11.02
CA PHE A 162 3.66 -14.42 -10.06
C PHE A 162 3.48 -12.97 -10.48
N ARG A 163 3.40 -12.08 -9.50
CA ARG A 163 3.22 -10.66 -9.72
C ARG A 163 4.56 -10.01 -10.07
N GLN A 164 4.70 -9.42 -11.24
CA GLN A 164 5.95 -8.77 -11.66
C GLN A 164 6.17 -7.43 -10.94
N THR A 165 5.08 -6.70 -10.69
CA THR A 165 5.14 -5.38 -10.04
C THR A 165 3.95 -5.19 -9.10
N THR A 166 3.89 -4.04 -8.43
CA THR A 166 2.87 -3.68 -7.44
C THR A 166 1.54 -3.25 -8.07
N GLY A 167 1.53 -3.04 -9.38
CA GLY A 167 0.33 -2.89 -10.20
C GLY A 167 -0.27 -4.23 -10.61
N ASP A 168 -1.23 -4.21 -11.52
CA ASP A 168 -1.84 -5.43 -12.04
C ASP A 168 -1.03 -6.01 -13.21
N ARG A 169 0.24 -6.33 -12.97
CA ARG A 169 1.12 -6.95 -13.96
C ARG A 169 1.66 -8.27 -13.42
N TRP A 170 1.35 -9.32 -14.16
CA TRP A 170 1.61 -10.70 -13.82
C TRP A 170 2.36 -11.37 -14.93
N GLU A 171 3.22 -12.31 -14.58
CA GLU A 171 3.70 -13.34 -15.48
C GLU A 171 3.16 -14.68 -15.02
N PHE A 172 2.73 -15.48 -15.98
CA PHE A 172 2.03 -16.72 -15.69
C PHE A 172 2.16 -17.69 -16.85
N GLY A 173 2.07 -18.97 -16.53
CA GLY A 173 2.33 -20.01 -17.50
C GLY A 173 2.02 -21.41 -16.99
N GLY A 174 2.17 -22.35 -17.90
CA GLY A 174 1.95 -23.77 -17.66
C GLY A 174 2.90 -24.60 -18.52
N THR A 175 3.21 -25.80 -18.03
CA THR A 175 3.96 -26.82 -18.77
C THR A 175 3.00 -27.95 -19.11
N GLU A 176 2.21 -27.80 -20.17
CA GLU A 176 0.97 -28.56 -20.39
C GLU A 176 1.19 -30.00 -20.91
N TYR A 177 2.32 -30.28 -21.57
CA TYR A 177 2.58 -31.56 -22.21
C TYR A 177 4.08 -31.89 -22.23
N ILE A 178 4.43 -33.01 -22.86
CA ILE A 178 5.79 -33.52 -22.99
C ILE A 178 6.65 -32.68 -23.95
N ARG A 179 6.06 -31.97 -24.93
CA ARG A 179 6.83 -31.20 -25.92
C ARG A 179 7.04 -29.77 -25.43
N ALA A 180 8.23 -29.23 -25.68
CA ALA A 180 8.57 -27.86 -25.29
C ALA A 180 7.61 -26.80 -25.86
N GLN A 181 7.07 -27.02 -27.06
CA GLN A 181 6.10 -26.13 -27.71
C GLN A 181 4.73 -26.05 -27.01
N ASP A 182 4.44 -27.01 -26.12
CA ASP A 182 3.19 -27.03 -25.35
C ASP A 182 3.33 -26.22 -24.04
N ASN A 183 4.54 -25.73 -23.75
CA ASN A 183 4.78 -24.78 -22.68
C ASN A 183 4.34 -23.40 -23.13
N TRP A 184 3.73 -22.64 -22.23
CA TRP A 184 3.29 -21.29 -22.51
C TRP A 184 3.61 -20.36 -21.36
N ILE A 185 4.04 -19.15 -21.70
CA ILE A 185 4.30 -18.05 -20.78
C ILE A 185 3.62 -16.82 -21.35
N LYS A 186 2.89 -16.10 -20.51
CA LYS A 186 2.23 -14.84 -20.85
C LYS A 186 2.48 -13.81 -19.78
N THR A 187 2.36 -12.55 -20.18
CA THR A 187 2.33 -11.41 -19.27
C THR A 187 1.00 -10.69 -19.44
N GLY A 188 0.41 -10.19 -18.36
CA GLY A 188 -0.86 -9.47 -18.42
C GLY A 188 -1.39 -9.04 -17.06
N THR A 189 -2.67 -8.71 -17.04
CA THR A 189 -3.44 -8.39 -15.82
C THR A 189 -3.87 -9.65 -15.09
N TRP A 190 -4.33 -9.53 -13.83
CA TRP A 190 -4.93 -10.66 -13.11
C TRP A 190 -6.14 -11.23 -13.88
N ARG A 191 -6.90 -10.36 -14.56
CA ARG A 191 -7.98 -10.81 -15.46
C ARG A 191 -7.46 -11.69 -16.59
N ASP A 192 -6.30 -11.37 -17.17
CA ASP A 192 -5.68 -12.16 -18.24
C ASP A 192 -5.12 -13.50 -17.72
N VAL A 193 -4.60 -13.50 -16.48
CA VAL A 193 -4.21 -14.73 -15.75
C VAL A 193 -5.42 -15.67 -15.66
N LEU A 194 -6.52 -15.21 -15.05
CA LEU A 194 -7.72 -16.02 -14.86
C LEU A 194 -8.29 -16.52 -16.19
N THR A 195 -8.33 -15.66 -17.21
CA THR A 195 -8.84 -16.00 -18.54
C THR A 195 -7.98 -17.08 -19.20
N SER A 196 -6.66 -16.97 -19.10
CA SER A 196 -5.74 -17.94 -19.71
C SER A 196 -5.79 -19.29 -19.01
N PHE A 197 -5.95 -19.34 -17.68
CA PHE A 197 -6.09 -20.63 -16.99
C PHE A 197 -7.48 -21.27 -17.21
N LYS A 198 -8.54 -20.50 -17.48
CA LYS A 198 -9.84 -21.06 -17.87
C LYS A 198 -9.83 -21.67 -19.26
N SER A 199 -9.03 -21.11 -20.15
CA SER A 199 -8.95 -21.49 -21.55
C SER A 199 -7.49 -21.45 -22.00
N PRO A 200 -6.66 -22.41 -21.54
CA PRO A 200 -5.25 -22.42 -21.86
C PRO A 200 -5.06 -22.62 -23.37
N PRO A 201 -3.95 -22.10 -23.92
CA PRO A 201 -3.67 -22.16 -25.35
C PRO A 201 -3.51 -23.60 -25.86
N VAL A 202 -3.19 -24.54 -24.96
CA VAL A 202 -3.09 -25.98 -25.25
C VAL A 202 -4.28 -26.69 -24.59
N LYS A 203 -4.94 -27.59 -25.33
CA LYS A 203 -6.19 -28.26 -24.93
C LYS A 203 -6.08 -29.22 -23.72
N ALA A 204 -4.92 -29.33 -23.09
CA ALA A 204 -4.58 -30.47 -22.24
C ALA A 204 -5.09 -30.37 -20.79
N SER A 205 -5.30 -29.18 -20.22
CA SER A 205 -5.67 -29.06 -18.80
C SER A 205 -6.70 -27.96 -18.57
N ARG A 206 -7.92 -28.30 -18.13
CA ARG A 206 -8.87 -27.27 -17.65
C ARG A 206 -8.62 -27.01 -16.17
N TYR A 207 -7.95 -25.91 -15.86
CA TYR A 207 -7.75 -25.48 -14.49
C TYR A 207 -9.08 -25.12 -13.84
N THR A 208 -9.31 -25.60 -12.62
CA THR A 208 -10.58 -25.42 -11.91
C THR A 208 -10.44 -24.60 -10.65
N THR A 209 -9.25 -24.59 -10.06
CA THR A 209 -9.01 -23.95 -8.77
C THR A 209 -7.61 -23.37 -8.69
N TYR A 210 -7.40 -22.46 -7.75
CA TYR A 210 -6.07 -21.92 -7.47
C TYR A 210 -5.93 -21.56 -5.99
N ARG A 211 -4.68 -21.42 -5.56
CA ARG A 211 -4.30 -20.83 -4.27
C ARG A 211 -3.22 -19.79 -4.53
N CYS A 212 -3.22 -18.74 -3.73
CA CYS A 212 -2.20 -17.71 -3.81
C CYS A 212 -1.49 -17.55 -2.47
N LEU A 213 -0.24 -17.11 -2.52
CA LEU A 213 0.52 -16.67 -1.37
C LEU A 213 0.92 -15.22 -1.60
N ASP A 214 0.52 -14.35 -0.68
CA ASP A 214 1.07 -12.99 -0.61
C ASP A 214 2.46 -13.07 -0.01
N TRP A 215 3.42 -12.40 -0.65
CA TRP A 215 4.81 -12.45 -0.24
C TRP A 215 5.33 -11.03 -0.02
N PRO A 216 6.31 -10.78 0.86
CA PRO A 216 6.98 -9.48 0.94
C PRO A 216 7.82 -9.23 -0.32
N LYS A 217 7.66 -8.09 -1.02
CA LYS A 217 8.42 -7.84 -2.26
C LYS A 217 9.93 -7.77 -2.04
N ALA A 218 10.37 -7.35 -0.84
CA ALA A 218 11.78 -7.34 -0.49
C ALA A 218 12.44 -8.72 -0.66
N TRP A 219 11.65 -9.79 -0.65
CA TRP A 219 12.10 -11.16 -0.83
C TRP A 219 11.64 -11.75 -2.16
N MET A 220 11.27 -10.90 -3.12
CA MET A 220 10.90 -11.33 -4.45
C MET A 220 11.95 -11.03 -5.47
N ASP A 221 12.12 -11.97 -6.39
CA ASP A 221 12.91 -11.77 -7.59
C ASP A 221 12.10 -12.13 -8.84
N PRO A 222 11.23 -11.22 -9.33
CA PRO A 222 10.47 -11.45 -10.57
C PRO A 222 11.36 -11.62 -11.80
N VAL A 223 12.60 -11.10 -11.78
CA VAL A 223 13.55 -11.23 -12.90
C VAL A 223 14.16 -12.63 -12.90
N ALA A 224 14.55 -13.14 -11.74
CA ALA A 224 15.00 -14.52 -11.61
C ALA A 224 13.88 -15.52 -11.91
N ALA A 225 12.66 -15.24 -11.46
CA ALA A 225 11.49 -16.08 -11.76
C ALA A 225 11.19 -16.15 -13.27
N ASP A 226 11.21 -15.01 -14.00
CA ASP A 226 11.05 -14.97 -15.46
C ASP A 226 12.16 -15.76 -16.17
N LYS A 227 13.42 -15.54 -15.79
CA LYS A 227 14.56 -16.26 -16.36
C LYS A 227 14.41 -17.77 -16.17
N THR A 228 14.03 -18.20 -14.97
CA THR A 228 13.78 -19.61 -14.64
C THR A 228 12.60 -20.17 -15.42
N ALA A 229 11.49 -19.44 -15.52
CA ALA A 229 10.33 -19.85 -16.32
C ALA A 229 10.69 -20.08 -17.79
N ARG A 230 11.44 -19.16 -18.40
CA ARG A 230 11.90 -19.28 -19.78
C ARG A 230 12.87 -20.43 -19.97
N ALA A 231 13.84 -20.59 -19.07
CA ALA A 231 14.79 -21.70 -19.10
C ALA A 231 14.09 -23.06 -18.94
N ALA A 232 13.11 -23.15 -18.02
CA ALA A 232 12.30 -24.35 -17.85
C ALA A 232 11.52 -24.67 -19.13
N SER A 233 10.91 -23.67 -19.77
CA SER A 233 10.09 -23.86 -20.98
C SER A 233 10.83 -24.48 -22.18
N SER A 234 12.16 -24.37 -22.25
CA SER A 234 12.96 -24.90 -23.35
C SER A 234 13.57 -26.29 -23.08
N ARG A 235 13.50 -26.79 -21.85
CA ARG A 235 14.08 -28.10 -21.48
C ARG A 235 13.13 -29.28 -21.81
N PRO A 236 13.66 -30.49 -22.07
CA PRO A 236 12.84 -31.70 -22.25
C PRO A 236 12.02 -32.03 -21.00
N TYR A 237 10.78 -32.48 -21.19
CA TYR A 237 9.90 -32.85 -20.08
C TYR A 237 10.16 -34.29 -19.61
N THR A 238 10.25 -34.51 -18.30
CA THR A 238 10.29 -35.83 -17.67
C THR A 238 9.27 -35.93 -16.55
N LEU A 239 8.40 -36.94 -16.61
CA LEU A 239 7.24 -37.06 -15.72
C LEU A 239 7.56 -37.00 -14.23
N THR A 240 8.71 -37.48 -13.80
CA THR A 240 9.04 -37.63 -12.37
C THR A 240 9.93 -36.53 -11.79
N ILE A 241 10.71 -35.83 -12.63
CA ILE A 241 11.76 -34.90 -12.18
C ILE A 241 11.79 -33.55 -12.91
N ASP A 242 11.21 -33.43 -14.10
CA ASP A 242 11.13 -32.16 -14.84
C ASP A 242 9.76 -32.02 -15.49
N ASN A 243 8.75 -31.73 -14.65
CA ASN A 243 7.34 -31.76 -14.99
C ASN A 243 6.65 -30.42 -14.65
N CYS A 244 5.32 -30.37 -14.78
CA CYS A 244 4.54 -29.17 -14.49
C CYS A 244 4.69 -28.67 -13.03
N LEU A 245 4.84 -29.58 -12.07
CA LEU A 245 5.00 -29.27 -10.67
C LEU A 245 6.43 -28.79 -10.38
N THR A 246 7.46 -29.55 -10.75
CA THR A 246 8.85 -29.18 -10.45
C THR A 246 9.19 -27.83 -11.08
N ARG A 247 8.77 -27.57 -12.32
CA ARG A 247 8.98 -26.27 -12.98
C ARG A 247 8.23 -25.13 -12.31
N SER A 248 6.99 -25.36 -11.84
CA SER A 248 6.24 -24.34 -11.08
C SER A 248 6.93 -24.01 -9.75
N VAL A 249 7.43 -25.04 -9.05
CA VAL A 249 8.20 -24.90 -7.80
C VAL A 249 9.52 -24.19 -8.04
N GLU A 250 10.25 -24.52 -9.11
CA GLU A 250 11.47 -23.81 -9.52
C GLU A 250 11.21 -22.31 -9.74
N VAL A 251 10.12 -21.95 -10.44
CA VAL A 251 9.73 -20.55 -10.65
C VAL A 251 9.41 -19.85 -9.32
N PHE A 252 8.67 -20.49 -8.42
CA PHE A 252 8.35 -19.90 -7.11
C PHE A 252 9.58 -19.76 -6.22
N ASN A 253 10.48 -20.73 -6.23
CA ASN A 253 11.74 -20.66 -5.49
C ASN A 253 12.66 -19.58 -6.05
N ALA A 254 12.74 -19.43 -7.38
CA ALA A 254 13.44 -18.33 -8.03
C ALA A 254 12.78 -16.97 -7.75
N TYR A 255 11.45 -16.94 -7.57
CA TYR A 255 10.73 -15.76 -7.09
C TYR A 255 11.01 -15.46 -5.61
N GLY A 256 11.74 -16.30 -4.88
CA GLY A 256 12.17 -16.06 -3.51
C GLY A 256 11.34 -16.77 -2.44
N LEU A 257 10.50 -17.74 -2.81
CA LEU A 257 9.92 -18.67 -1.85
C LEU A 257 10.93 -19.79 -1.50
N SER A 258 10.65 -20.51 -0.42
CA SER A 258 11.33 -21.76 -0.08
C SER A 258 10.28 -22.86 0.03
N LEU A 259 9.94 -23.47 -1.10
CA LEU A 259 9.00 -24.57 -1.19
C LEU A 259 9.75 -25.91 -1.27
N PRO A 260 9.21 -27.00 -0.68
CA PRO A 260 9.75 -28.34 -0.87
C PRO A 260 9.87 -28.69 -2.35
N PRO A 261 10.88 -29.49 -2.76
CA PRO A 261 10.99 -29.94 -4.15
C PRO A 261 9.73 -30.70 -4.59
N GLY A 262 9.38 -30.60 -5.87
CA GLY A 262 8.23 -31.29 -6.45
C GLY A 262 8.56 -32.63 -7.11
N GLU A 263 9.82 -33.08 -7.00
CA GLU A 263 10.30 -34.33 -7.60
C GLU A 263 9.60 -35.52 -6.93
N LEU A 264 9.21 -36.51 -7.73
CA LEU A 264 8.50 -37.71 -7.26
C LEU A 264 7.13 -37.46 -6.58
N GLU A 265 6.65 -36.21 -6.58
CA GLU A 265 5.36 -35.84 -6.01
C GLU A 265 4.28 -35.69 -7.08
N TYR A 266 3.04 -36.03 -6.72
CA TYR A 266 1.90 -35.78 -7.58
C TYR A 266 1.45 -34.31 -7.44
N PRO A 267 1.23 -33.59 -8.57
CA PRO A 267 0.71 -32.22 -8.56
C PRO A 267 -0.51 -32.02 -7.67
N ARG A 268 -1.44 -32.99 -7.66
CA ARG A 268 -2.60 -32.99 -6.77
C ARG A 268 -2.21 -32.95 -5.28
N HIS A 269 -1.40 -33.92 -4.84
CA HIS A 269 -1.02 -34.03 -3.43
C HIS A 269 -0.22 -32.81 -2.98
N TYR A 270 0.70 -32.34 -3.83
CA TYR A 270 1.48 -31.14 -3.56
C TYR A 270 0.58 -29.91 -3.41
N PHE A 271 -0.34 -29.68 -4.35
CA PHE A 271 -1.26 -28.53 -4.30
C PHE A 271 -2.18 -28.56 -3.08
N GLU A 272 -2.67 -29.74 -2.68
CA GLU A 272 -3.49 -29.92 -1.48
C GLU A 272 -2.69 -29.63 -0.19
N SER A 273 -1.40 -30.01 -0.16
CA SER A 273 -0.52 -29.82 1.00
C SER A 273 -0.11 -28.37 1.24
N LEU A 274 -0.12 -27.50 0.23
CA LEU A 274 0.19 -26.06 0.36
C LEU A 274 -0.64 -25.36 1.44
N SER A 275 -1.85 -25.84 1.70
CA SER A 275 -2.71 -25.31 2.78
C SER A 275 -2.18 -25.55 4.20
N ARG A 276 -1.22 -26.46 4.35
CA ARG A 276 -0.63 -26.90 5.62
C ARG A 276 0.79 -26.36 5.84
N THR A 277 1.44 -25.83 4.79
CA THR A 277 2.81 -25.30 4.88
C THR A 277 2.80 -23.97 5.65
N THR A 278 3.24 -23.99 6.91
CA THR A 278 3.32 -22.81 7.80
C THR A 278 4.72 -22.54 8.33
N GLU A 279 5.77 -23.18 7.82
CA GLU A 279 7.06 -23.19 8.51
C GLU A 279 8.14 -22.36 7.81
N GLY A 280 8.51 -21.28 8.49
CA GLY A 280 9.67 -20.43 8.21
C GLY A 280 9.72 -19.30 9.23
N VAL A 281 10.80 -19.22 10.01
CA VAL A 281 11.02 -18.14 10.98
C VAL A 281 11.05 -16.82 10.21
N ASN A 282 10.02 -15.99 10.37
CA ASN A 282 9.78 -14.66 9.75
C ASN A 282 8.88 -14.57 8.49
N ALA A 283 8.29 -15.64 7.94
CA ALA A 283 7.43 -15.50 6.76
C ALA A 283 5.97 -15.15 7.12
N PRO A 284 5.38 -14.04 6.60
CA PRO A 284 3.95 -13.87 6.67
C PRO A 284 3.26 -14.82 5.66
N THR A 285 2.18 -15.42 6.17
CA THR A 285 1.02 -16.00 5.50
C THR A 285 1.06 -17.45 5.04
N LYS A 286 0.00 -18.14 5.45
CA LYS A 286 -0.50 -19.40 4.91
C LYS A 286 -1.00 -19.15 3.48
N TRP A 287 -0.88 -20.14 2.59
CA TRP A 287 -1.56 -20.09 1.30
C TRP A 287 -3.05 -19.79 1.46
N SER A 288 -3.60 -18.98 0.55
CA SER A 288 -5.00 -18.59 0.57
C SER A 288 -5.91 -19.82 0.61
N PRO A 289 -7.14 -19.69 1.15
CA PRO A 289 -8.18 -20.69 0.95
C PRO A 289 -8.34 -21.01 -0.55
N LEU A 290 -8.75 -22.25 -0.84
CA LEU A 290 -8.95 -22.73 -2.19
C LEU A 290 -9.96 -21.83 -2.91
N GLN A 291 -9.55 -21.23 -4.02
CA GLN A 291 -10.42 -20.41 -4.86
C GLN A 291 -10.86 -21.22 -6.07
N ARG A 292 -12.13 -21.09 -6.46
CA ARG A 292 -12.62 -21.63 -7.74
C ARG A 292 -12.29 -20.67 -8.86
N LEU A 293 -11.86 -21.23 -9.99
CA LEU A 293 -11.70 -20.50 -11.23
C LEU A 293 -13.09 -20.29 -11.86
N ARG A 294 -13.80 -19.27 -11.38
CA ARG A 294 -15.12 -18.85 -11.92
C ARG A 294 -14.92 -17.94 -13.09
#